data_AF-A0A2E7AH27-F1
#
_entry.id   AF-A0A2E7AH27-F1
#
_cell.length_a   1.000
_cell.length_b   1.000
_cell.length_c   1.000
_cell.angle_alpha   90.00
_cell.angle_beta   90.00
_cell.angle_gamma   90.00
#
_symmetry.space_group_name_H-M   'P 1'
#
loop_
_entity.id
_entity.type
_entity.pdbx_description
1 polymer ?
#
loop_
_entity_poly.entity_id
_entity_poly.type
_entity_poly.pdbx_seq_one_letter_code
_entity_poly.pdbx_strand_id
1 'polypeptide(L)'
;MSAQGVISINLKAGNTSNNQNTFAGFTAWEAGAWINTSAMNVTDLTDASGTATTADISAPGNRAGSFSGAPLNFSPMKSGIQFFGENPAPTVISEIPYPNYKIVVYLTGFDGNNASYITDGTSTYYWDPKAFSKDLTLTTQSTYETGTTATKANVAVFGSEDAPLTASTVTLNFGLAPGATGGGGIGGFQIIEVPAPDNPLAPLQLTLVRNGENYDLSWNSREGMIYDLLSSSELSELPPTNWNVHLEALTIYRGIPASGTGTNLLTGVPPDGPRRFFVIRESEAPQPLPLENFDAMPASLPAGWTTSDSGNGTAWQVGMPAGDNSPFTAASGQNSAATNIAGDYLDNTDAALISPEVTIPPGADALLSFRQFIDTDLAATDPDIGSVRILDAENDDTPIAGLEISGIEGNAAGWTDESLSLPASEVGGKQIRVEFRFTSNADGNVWGGFYIDDVSVTLP
;
A
#
# COMPACT_ATOMS: atom_id res chain seq x y z
N MET A 1 1.06 15.27 2.42
CA MET A 1 2.02 14.59 3.31
C MET A 1 1.25 14.25 4.57
N SER A 2 0.75 13.02 4.70
CA SER A 2 0.39 12.49 6.02
C SER A 2 1.67 12.46 6.84
N ALA A 3 1.64 13.04 8.03
CA ALA A 3 2.84 13.21 8.86
C ALA A 3 3.38 11.84 9.26
N GLN A 4 4.64 11.59 8.94
CA GLN A 4 5.42 10.51 9.56
C GLN A 4 5.43 10.77 11.08
N GLY A 5 5.03 9.80 11.90
CA GLY A 5 5.18 9.92 13.35
C GLY A 5 6.67 10.11 13.68
N VAL A 6 7.04 11.24 14.28
CA VAL A 6 8.43 11.52 14.68
C VAL A 6 8.48 12.02 16.11
N ILE A 7 9.32 11.38 16.93
CA ILE A 7 9.68 11.87 18.26
C ILE A 7 11.14 12.32 18.20
N SER A 8 11.41 13.56 18.58
CA SER A 8 12.76 14.15 18.50
C SER A 8 13.26 14.62 19.86
N ILE A 9 14.41 14.10 20.30
CA ILE A 9 14.98 14.38 21.63
C ILE A 9 16.39 14.96 21.48
N ASN A 10 16.62 16.12 22.10
CA ASN A 10 17.93 16.74 22.23
C ASN A 10 18.42 16.70 23.69
N LEU A 11 19.64 16.21 23.89
CA LEU A 11 20.26 16.11 25.21
C LEU A 11 21.16 17.32 25.47
N LYS A 12 20.89 18.04 26.57
CA LYS A 12 21.63 19.26 26.94
C LYS A 12 22.24 19.20 28.35
N ALA A 13 23.19 20.08 28.61
CA ALA A 13 23.75 20.29 29.95
C ALA A 13 23.00 21.42 30.69
N GLY A 14 22.14 21.02 31.63
CA GLY A 14 21.40 21.95 32.50
C GLY A 14 20.61 23.03 31.76
N ASN A 15 20.61 24.24 32.32
CA ASN A 15 19.90 25.42 31.77
C ASN A 15 20.75 26.22 30.76
N THR A 16 21.80 25.64 30.19
CA THR A 16 22.52 26.32 29.11
C THR A 16 21.53 26.59 27.97
N SER A 17 21.45 27.84 27.53
CA SER A 17 20.58 28.31 26.44
C SER A 17 21.10 27.80 25.09
N ASN A 18 21.08 26.49 24.92
CA ASN A 18 21.17 25.83 23.63
C ASN A 18 19.77 25.88 23.01
N ASN A 19 19.37 27.06 22.53
CA ASN A 19 18.20 27.20 21.66
C ASN A 19 18.56 26.57 20.32
N GLN A 20 18.37 25.26 20.19
CA GLN A 20 18.81 24.46 19.05
C GLN A 20 17.57 23.99 18.28
N ASN A 21 17.20 24.76 17.25
CA ASN A 21 16.03 24.49 16.40
C ASN A 21 16.36 23.87 15.03
N THR A 22 17.63 23.50 14.79
CA THR A 22 18.10 23.19 13.42
C THR A 22 18.90 21.89 13.35
N PHE A 23 18.20 20.76 13.27
CA PHE A 23 18.70 19.57 12.57
C PHE A 23 17.93 19.46 11.25
N ALA A 24 18.54 19.88 10.15
CA ALA A 24 18.06 19.51 8.82
C ALA A 24 19.00 18.42 8.30
N GLY A 25 18.51 17.22 8.02
CA GLY A 25 19.36 16.19 7.42
C GLY A 25 18.77 14.79 7.34
N PHE A 26 17.78 14.45 8.14
CA PHE A 26 16.96 13.26 7.96
C PHE A 26 15.49 13.70 7.87
N THR A 27 14.71 13.04 7.03
CA THR A 27 13.33 13.39 6.67
C THR A 27 12.45 13.73 7.89
N ALA A 28 11.49 14.65 7.70
CA ALA A 28 10.52 15.13 8.69
C ALA A 28 11.06 16.10 9.78
N TRP A 29 11.65 17.23 9.36
CA TRP A 29 11.89 18.37 10.24
C TRP A 29 10.62 19.22 10.38
N GLU A 30 10.16 19.41 11.62
CA GLU A 30 9.19 20.45 11.99
C GLU A 30 9.82 21.41 13.01
N ALA A 31 9.72 22.71 12.75
CA ALA A 31 10.27 23.73 13.62
C ALA A 31 9.53 23.74 14.98
N GLY A 32 10.26 23.52 16.08
CA GLY A 32 9.70 23.55 17.44
C GLY A 32 9.29 22.20 18.03
N ALA A 33 9.46 21.10 17.28
CA ALA A 33 9.09 19.74 17.67
C ALA A 33 10.07 19.02 18.63
N TRP A 34 11.22 19.62 18.96
CA TRP A 34 12.29 18.94 19.70
C TRP A 34 12.15 19.07 21.22
N ILE A 35 12.18 17.94 21.91
CA ILE A 35 12.23 17.86 23.37
C ILE A 35 13.67 18.12 23.82
N ASN A 36 13.89 19.26 24.47
CA ASN A 36 15.22 19.70 24.90
C ASN A 36 15.43 19.46 26.40
N THR A 37 16.10 18.37 26.77
CA THR A 37 16.16 17.90 28.16
C THR A 37 17.58 17.69 28.68
N SER A 38 17.80 18.02 29.96
CA SER A 38 18.98 17.61 30.73
C SER A 38 18.67 16.50 31.74
N ALA A 39 17.40 16.08 31.84
CA ALA A 39 16.98 15.03 32.74
C ALA A 39 17.56 13.67 32.29
N MET A 40 17.79 12.79 33.26
CA MET A 40 18.21 11.41 32.98
C MET A 40 17.04 10.57 32.47
N ASN A 41 15.82 10.86 32.91
CA ASN A 41 14.61 10.18 32.48
C ASN A 41 13.57 11.23 32.05
N VAL A 42 12.87 10.95 30.96
CA VAL A 42 11.71 11.71 30.50
C VAL A 42 10.65 10.70 30.10
N THR A 43 9.43 10.88 30.61
CA THR A 43 8.28 10.04 30.25
C THR A 43 7.37 10.78 29.28
N ASP A 44 6.52 10.04 28.59
CA ASP A 44 5.46 10.55 27.71
C ASP A 44 5.99 11.57 26.68
N LEU A 45 7.04 11.18 25.95
CA LEU A 45 7.67 12.03 24.95
C LEU A 45 6.63 12.49 23.92
N THR A 46 6.70 13.75 23.51
CA THR A 46 5.82 14.31 22.49
C THR A 46 6.30 14.01 21.07
N ASP A 47 5.37 13.73 20.18
CA ASP A 47 5.61 13.69 18.74
C ASP A 47 5.83 15.10 18.15
N ALA A 48 6.05 15.16 16.83
CA ALA A 48 6.30 16.40 16.12
C ALA A 48 5.14 17.40 16.16
N SER A 49 3.91 16.91 16.32
CA SER A 49 2.71 17.75 16.49
C SER A 49 2.58 18.34 17.90
N GLY A 50 3.43 17.90 18.84
CA GLY A 50 3.35 18.25 20.25
C GLY A 50 2.39 17.37 21.06
N THR A 51 1.89 16.28 20.49
CA THR A 51 1.01 15.33 21.17
C THR A 51 1.85 14.35 21.99
N ALA A 52 1.49 14.14 23.26
CA ALA A 52 2.16 13.16 24.11
C ALA A 52 1.98 11.75 23.55
N THR A 53 3.07 10.99 23.50
CA THR A 53 3.09 9.57 23.11
C THR A 53 3.33 8.69 24.34
N THR A 54 3.34 7.37 24.15
CA THR A 54 3.74 6.43 25.21
C THR A 54 5.26 6.32 25.36
N ALA A 55 6.06 6.87 24.44
CA ALA A 55 7.49 6.64 24.45
C ALA A 55 8.17 7.30 25.66
N ASP A 56 9.00 6.53 26.34
CA ASP A 56 9.83 6.95 27.46
C ASP A 56 11.31 6.85 27.09
N ILE A 57 12.15 7.70 27.68
CA ILE A 57 13.60 7.61 27.53
C ILE A 57 14.33 7.67 28.88
N SER A 58 15.23 6.71 29.08
CA SER A 58 16.25 6.72 30.12
C SER A 58 17.63 6.88 29.49
N ALA A 59 18.24 8.05 29.65
CA ALA A 59 19.53 8.43 29.08
C ALA A 59 20.52 8.81 30.20
N PRO A 60 20.96 7.85 31.04
CA PRO A 60 21.93 8.09 32.10
C PRO A 60 23.29 8.48 31.50
N GLY A 61 23.99 9.41 32.14
CA GLY A 61 25.32 9.82 31.71
C GLY A 61 25.63 11.28 32.04
N ASN A 62 26.91 11.57 32.21
CA ASN A 62 27.35 12.92 32.52
C ASN A 62 27.07 13.86 31.33
N ARG A 63 26.42 14.99 31.60
CA ARG A 63 26.10 15.98 30.56
C ARG A 63 27.29 16.91 30.34
N ALA A 64 27.77 17.01 29.10
CA ALA A 64 28.74 18.02 28.70
C ALA A 64 28.04 19.22 28.05
N GLY A 65 28.46 20.43 28.44
CA GLY A 65 27.91 21.68 27.89
C GLY A 65 28.55 22.12 26.57
N SER A 66 29.70 21.55 26.22
CA SER A 66 30.38 21.80 24.95
C SER A 66 31.24 20.61 24.56
N PHE A 67 31.02 20.08 23.36
CA PHE A 67 31.94 19.21 22.63
C PHE A 67 32.68 20.05 21.58
N SER A 68 34.00 19.88 21.47
CA SER A 68 34.95 20.65 20.61
C SER A 68 35.15 22.14 20.97
N GLY A 69 36.37 22.63 20.75
CA GLY A 69 36.80 24.02 20.98
C GLY A 69 36.51 24.95 19.79
N ALA A 70 36.43 26.25 20.09
CA ALA A 70 35.82 27.34 19.30
C ALA A 70 34.31 27.12 18.99
N PRO A 71 33.46 28.14 19.21
CA PRO A 71 32.01 27.96 19.23
C PRO A 71 31.46 27.60 17.84
N LEU A 72 31.02 26.36 17.70
CA LEU A 72 30.00 25.98 16.72
C LEU A 72 28.69 26.65 17.14
N ASN A 73 28.57 27.95 16.87
CA ASN A 73 27.32 28.67 17.08
C ASN A 73 26.23 27.97 16.27
N PHE A 74 25.12 27.64 16.92
CA PHE A 74 23.92 27.05 16.31
C PHE A 74 24.01 25.58 15.86
N SER A 75 25.06 24.83 16.23
CA SER A 75 25.04 23.38 16.06
C SER A 75 24.31 22.69 17.19
N PRO A 76 23.36 21.80 16.89
CA PRO A 76 22.63 21.04 17.89
C PRO A 76 23.41 19.89 18.55
N MET A 77 24.63 19.60 18.10
CA MET A 77 25.51 18.54 18.64
C MET A 77 26.52 19.06 19.67
N LYS A 78 26.32 20.30 20.13
CA LYS A 78 27.22 21.00 21.05
C LYS A 78 27.23 20.41 22.45
N SER A 79 26.13 19.80 22.90
CA SER A 79 25.98 19.24 24.23
C SER A 79 25.36 17.85 24.15
N GLY A 80 25.43 17.12 25.26
CA GLY A 80 24.88 15.76 25.31
C GLY A 80 25.52 14.92 26.39
N ILE A 81 25.36 13.60 26.28
CA ILE A 81 26.05 12.63 27.14
C ILE A 81 27.51 12.56 26.72
N GLN A 82 28.41 12.71 27.68
CA GLN A 82 29.85 12.52 27.51
C GLN A 82 30.30 11.22 28.15
N PHE A 83 31.19 10.50 27.47
CA PHE A 83 31.80 9.28 27.99
C PHE A 83 33.30 9.22 27.65
N PHE A 84 34.05 8.52 28.51
CA PHE A 84 35.50 8.33 28.41
C PHE A 84 35.94 6.89 28.60
N GLY A 85 34.99 5.95 28.72
CA GLY A 85 35.26 4.54 28.96
C GLY A 85 34.55 3.66 27.94
N GLU A 86 34.88 2.38 27.94
CA GLU A 86 34.36 1.40 27.00
C GLU A 86 32.86 1.09 27.24
N ASN A 87 32.35 1.19 28.46
CA ASN A 87 30.98 0.77 28.79
C ASN A 87 30.27 1.72 29.79
N PRO A 88 29.97 2.98 29.40
CA PRO A 88 29.01 3.80 30.14
C PRO A 88 27.63 3.14 30.22
N ALA A 89 26.77 3.65 31.13
CA ALA A 89 25.39 3.19 31.23
C ALA A 89 24.64 3.43 29.90
N PRO A 90 23.85 2.44 29.42
CA PRO A 90 23.19 2.53 28.13
C PRO A 90 22.03 3.53 28.14
N THR A 91 21.64 3.99 26.96
CA THR A 91 20.36 4.68 26.78
C THR A 91 19.28 3.68 26.42
N VAL A 92 18.14 3.74 27.11
CA VAL A 92 16.96 2.92 26.85
C VAL A 92 15.82 3.81 26.38
N ILE A 93 15.20 3.45 25.27
CA ILE A 93 13.95 4.03 24.81
C ILE A 93 12.91 2.93 24.92
N SER A 94 11.84 3.15 25.67
CA SER A 94 10.80 2.17 25.98
C SER A 94 9.41 2.66 25.59
N GLU A 95 8.46 1.75 25.54
CA GLU A 95 7.04 2.05 25.21
C GLU A 95 6.89 2.79 23.87
N ILE A 96 7.73 2.44 22.89
CA ILE A 96 7.72 3.06 21.56
C ILE A 96 6.36 2.82 20.89
N PRO A 97 5.63 3.88 20.46
CA PRO A 97 4.25 3.78 19.98
C PRO A 97 4.16 3.28 18.52
N TYR A 98 5.29 3.18 17.82
CA TYR A 98 5.32 2.85 16.41
C TYR A 98 5.54 1.35 16.21
N PRO A 99 4.71 0.66 15.40
CA PRO A 99 4.87 -0.77 15.13
C PRO A 99 6.13 -1.07 14.31
N ASN A 100 6.51 -0.14 13.43
CA ASN A 100 7.71 -0.17 12.62
C ASN A 100 8.37 1.21 12.73
N TYR A 101 9.67 1.25 12.99
CA TYR A 101 10.39 2.52 13.08
C TYR A 101 11.88 2.35 12.81
N LYS A 102 12.56 3.48 12.64
CA LYS A 102 14.01 3.58 12.67
C LYS A 102 14.44 4.61 13.71
N ILE A 103 15.63 4.42 14.27
CA ILE A 103 16.23 5.35 15.22
C ILE A 103 17.43 6.04 14.58
N VAL A 104 17.41 7.36 14.59
CA VAL A 104 18.55 8.21 14.23
C VAL A 104 19.24 8.63 15.52
N VAL A 105 20.54 8.36 15.63
CA VAL A 105 21.36 8.79 16.77
C VAL A 105 22.35 9.86 16.32
N TYR A 106 22.39 10.98 17.04
CA TYR A 106 23.31 12.07 16.77
C TYR A 106 24.61 11.90 17.57
N LEU A 107 25.71 11.67 16.85
CA LEU A 107 27.02 11.28 17.35
C LEU A 107 27.96 12.48 17.50
N THR A 108 28.44 12.78 18.70
CA THR A 108 29.29 13.95 18.97
C THR A 108 30.57 13.57 19.72
N GLY A 109 31.42 14.55 20.04
CA GLY A 109 32.68 14.38 20.74
C GLY A 109 33.69 15.51 20.43
N PHE A 110 34.90 15.41 20.99
CA PHE A 110 35.95 16.39 20.70
C PHE A 110 36.67 16.05 19.40
N ASP A 111 36.89 17.07 18.57
CA ASP A 111 37.72 16.92 17.39
C ASP A 111 39.16 16.57 17.79
N GLY A 112 39.72 15.54 17.17
CA GLY A 112 41.03 14.97 17.54
C GLY A 112 40.96 13.69 18.38
N ASN A 113 39.76 13.24 18.74
CA ASN A 113 39.57 11.86 19.22
C ASN A 113 39.66 10.87 18.04
N ASN A 114 39.76 9.58 18.32
CA ASN A 114 40.09 8.59 17.29
C ASN A 114 38.94 7.63 16.97
N ALA A 115 38.23 7.08 17.96
CA ALA A 115 37.12 6.18 17.69
C ALA A 115 36.19 5.98 18.91
N SER A 116 34.90 5.92 18.64
CA SER A 116 33.84 5.47 19.55
C SER A 116 32.94 4.47 18.83
N TYR A 117 32.12 3.72 19.58
CA TYR A 117 31.15 2.79 19.03
C TYR A 117 29.76 3.00 19.63
N ILE A 118 28.75 2.56 18.89
CA ILE A 118 27.35 2.47 19.33
C ILE A 118 26.71 1.20 18.77
N THR A 119 25.88 0.52 19.55
CA THR A 119 25.23 -0.74 19.19
C THR A 119 23.87 -0.90 19.87
N ASP A 120 22.92 -1.52 19.17
CA ASP A 120 21.64 -2.00 19.70
C ASP A 120 21.72 -3.47 20.16
N GLY A 121 22.91 -4.07 20.14
CA GLY A 121 23.16 -5.50 20.40
C GLY A 121 23.16 -6.38 19.13
N THR A 122 22.60 -5.90 18.03
CA THR A 122 22.58 -6.62 16.74
C THR A 122 23.49 -5.94 15.71
N SER A 123 23.35 -4.64 15.55
CA SER A 123 24.16 -3.78 14.69
C SER A 123 25.14 -2.98 15.54
N THR A 124 26.36 -2.79 15.05
CA THR A 124 27.36 -1.92 15.68
C THR A 124 27.90 -0.95 14.65
N TYR A 125 28.05 0.32 15.03
CA TYR A 125 28.67 1.35 14.21
C TYR A 125 29.80 2.04 14.97
N TYR A 126 30.84 2.40 14.24
CA TYR A 126 32.00 3.13 14.75
C TYR A 126 32.07 4.53 14.16
N TRP A 127 32.54 5.51 14.94
CA TRP A 127 32.77 6.87 14.45
C TRP A 127 33.95 7.56 15.12
N ASP A 128 34.63 8.43 14.37
CA ASP A 128 35.44 9.53 14.91
C ASP A 128 34.53 10.77 15.01
N PRO A 129 34.48 11.47 16.16
CA PRO A 129 33.81 12.75 16.27
C PRO A 129 34.17 13.73 15.14
N LYS A 130 33.15 14.14 14.40
CA LYS A 130 33.26 15.16 13.36
C LYS A 130 32.63 16.46 13.86
N ALA A 131 33.32 17.59 13.65
CA ALA A 131 32.71 18.90 13.83
C ALA A 131 31.42 19.00 13.01
N PHE A 132 30.41 19.71 13.54
CA PHE A 132 29.15 19.86 12.82
C PHE A 132 29.35 20.57 11.47
N SER A 133 28.72 20.02 10.45
CA SER A 133 28.52 20.64 9.14
C SER A 133 27.04 20.60 8.78
N LYS A 134 26.62 21.52 7.91
CA LYS A 134 25.28 21.49 7.30
C LYS A 134 24.97 20.14 6.62
N ASP A 135 26.03 19.47 6.14
CA ASP A 135 25.98 18.15 5.54
C ASP A 135 26.33 17.13 6.63
N LEU A 136 25.32 16.54 7.26
CA LEU A 136 25.51 15.47 8.25
C LEU A 136 26.03 14.21 7.54
N THR A 137 26.98 13.52 8.17
CA THR A 137 27.55 12.28 7.62
C THR A 137 27.08 11.08 8.43
N LEU A 138 26.43 10.13 7.74
CA LEU A 138 26.07 8.82 8.28
C LEU A 138 27.32 7.95 8.42
N THR A 139 27.50 7.29 9.56
CA THR A 139 28.46 6.19 9.65
C THR A 139 27.87 4.91 9.10
N THR A 140 28.61 4.25 8.20
CA THR A 140 28.34 2.90 7.72
C THR A 140 29.42 1.92 8.18
N GLN A 141 30.36 2.38 9.01
CA GLN A 141 31.49 1.56 9.45
C GLN A 141 31.03 0.60 10.55
N SER A 142 30.84 -0.66 10.19
CA SER A 142 30.38 -1.73 11.10
C SER A 142 31.50 -2.60 11.68
N THR A 143 32.74 -2.42 11.20
CA THR A 143 33.93 -3.11 11.68
C THR A 143 35.01 -2.13 12.08
N TYR A 144 35.84 -2.50 13.05
CA TYR A 144 36.91 -1.65 13.57
C TYR A 144 38.16 -2.45 13.92
N GLU A 145 39.31 -1.94 13.48
CA GLU A 145 40.62 -2.47 13.84
C GLU A 145 41.14 -1.74 15.09
N THR A 146 41.52 -2.50 16.11
CA THR A 146 41.98 -1.97 17.41
C THR A 146 43.08 -0.92 17.25
N GLY A 147 42.89 0.24 17.88
CA GLY A 147 43.85 1.34 17.89
C GLY A 147 43.87 2.21 16.63
N THR A 148 43.00 1.96 15.64
CA THR A 148 42.89 2.81 14.43
C THR A 148 41.93 3.98 14.63
N THR A 149 41.90 4.91 13.68
CA THR A 149 40.91 6.00 13.65
C THR A 149 39.69 5.55 12.85
N ALA A 150 38.50 5.72 13.42
CA ALA A 150 37.24 5.44 12.72
C ALA A 150 36.90 6.57 11.73
N THR A 151 35.92 6.34 10.87
CA THR A 151 35.45 7.34 9.90
C THR A 151 34.76 8.48 10.63
N LYS A 152 35.07 9.73 10.25
CA LYS A 152 34.40 10.91 10.79
C LYS A 152 32.93 10.93 10.41
N ALA A 153 32.05 10.88 11.41
CA ALA A 153 30.59 10.86 11.21
C ALA A 153 29.85 11.67 12.27
N ASN A 154 28.60 11.98 11.98
CA ASN A 154 27.70 12.74 12.85
C ASN A 154 26.45 11.95 13.23
N VAL A 155 26.12 10.88 12.51
CA VAL A 155 24.87 10.16 12.66
C VAL A 155 25.08 8.65 12.52
N ALA A 156 24.41 7.86 13.35
CA ALA A 156 24.16 6.44 13.14
C ALA A 156 22.65 6.19 12.99
N VAL A 157 22.26 5.21 12.18
CA VAL A 157 20.85 4.83 11.99
C VAL A 157 20.68 3.35 12.28
N PHE A 158 19.68 3.02 13.11
CA PHE A 158 19.25 1.67 13.41
C PHE A 158 17.86 1.43 12.82
N GLY A 159 17.68 0.30 12.13
CA GLY A 159 16.51 0.05 11.29
C GLY A 159 16.59 0.77 9.93
N SER A 160 15.70 0.37 9.02
CA SER A 160 15.54 0.97 7.69
C SER A 160 14.08 0.82 7.24
N GLU A 161 13.73 1.35 6.07
CA GLU A 161 12.40 1.12 5.49
C GLU A 161 12.17 -0.37 5.19
N ASP A 162 13.20 -1.06 4.67
CA ASP A 162 13.13 -2.49 4.29
C ASP A 162 13.31 -3.46 5.47
N ALA A 163 13.88 -2.97 6.57
CA ALA A 163 14.13 -3.73 7.80
C ALA A 163 13.94 -2.82 9.02
N PRO A 164 12.69 -2.47 9.38
CA PRO A 164 12.41 -1.60 10.51
C PRO A 164 12.67 -2.30 11.84
N LEU A 165 12.88 -1.51 12.88
CA LEU A 165 12.81 -1.96 14.26
C LEU A 165 11.33 -2.12 14.65
N THR A 166 11.03 -3.18 15.40
CA THR A 166 9.65 -3.55 15.79
C THR A 166 9.47 -3.75 17.29
N ALA A 167 10.57 -3.79 18.05
CA ALA A 167 10.50 -3.95 19.49
C ALA A 167 9.93 -2.68 20.14
N SER A 168 9.10 -2.82 21.18
CA SER A 168 8.60 -1.67 21.94
C SER A 168 9.67 -1.03 22.83
N THR A 169 10.84 -1.66 22.97
CA THR A 169 11.98 -1.16 23.74
C THR A 169 13.28 -1.38 22.98
N VAL A 170 14.15 -0.37 22.93
CA VAL A 170 15.50 -0.43 22.37
C VAL A 170 16.51 0.01 23.42
N THR A 171 17.61 -0.74 23.54
CA THR A 171 18.75 -0.40 24.39
C THR A 171 19.95 -0.11 23.51
N LEU A 172 20.43 1.13 23.55
CA LEU A 172 21.63 1.59 22.84
C LEU A 172 22.83 1.64 23.80
N ASN A 173 23.79 0.77 23.55
CA ASN A 173 25.07 0.75 24.23
C ASN A 173 26.08 1.53 23.39
N PHE A 174 26.96 2.29 24.02
CA PHE A 174 27.98 3.07 23.34
C PHE A 174 29.20 3.22 24.24
N GLY A 175 30.35 3.55 23.66
CA GLY A 175 31.58 3.71 24.41
C GLY A 175 32.78 3.97 23.52
N LEU A 176 33.98 3.91 24.11
CA LEU A 176 35.23 3.95 23.35
C LEU A 176 35.42 2.67 22.56
N ALA A 177 35.84 2.80 21.30
CA ALA A 177 36.24 1.63 20.52
C ALA A 177 37.52 1.00 21.13
N PRO A 178 37.76 -0.31 20.93
CA PRO A 178 38.93 -0.98 21.50
C PRO A 178 40.26 -0.25 21.24
N GLY A 179 41.00 0.07 22.29
CA GLY A 179 42.28 0.80 22.20
C GLY A 179 42.17 2.29 21.89
N ALA A 180 40.96 2.85 21.85
CA ALA A 180 40.76 4.30 21.78
C ALA A 180 40.96 4.96 23.15
N THR A 181 41.43 6.21 23.15
CA THR A 181 41.74 6.97 24.37
C THR A 181 41.04 8.32 24.44
N GLY A 182 40.40 8.76 23.34
CA GLY A 182 39.67 10.02 23.24
C GLY A 182 38.17 9.84 23.43
N GLY A 183 37.55 10.63 24.32
CA GLY A 183 36.13 10.53 24.70
C GLY A 183 35.11 10.67 23.55
N GLY A 184 33.90 10.15 23.73
CA GLY A 184 32.81 10.34 22.78
C GLY A 184 31.62 11.04 23.41
N GLY A 185 30.58 11.29 22.60
CA GLY A 185 29.31 11.74 23.12
C GLY A 185 28.10 11.46 22.25
N ILE A 186 26.92 11.51 22.87
CA ILE A 186 25.61 11.36 22.23
C ILE A 186 24.84 12.66 22.41
N GLY A 187 24.49 13.30 21.29
CA GLY A 187 23.77 14.59 21.28
C GLY A 187 22.26 14.45 21.39
N GLY A 188 21.68 13.37 20.87
CA GLY A 188 20.24 13.19 20.84
C GLY A 188 19.79 12.06 19.93
N PHE A 189 18.47 11.93 19.79
CA PHE A 189 17.81 10.83 19.09
C PHE A 189 16.60 11.33 18.31
N GLN A 190 16.27 10.65 17.21
CA GLN A 190 14.93 10.67 16.64
C GLN A 190 14.41 9.24 16.52
N ILE A 191 13.15 9.06 16.85
CA ILE A 191 12.39 7.84 16.59
C ILE A 191 11.44 8.20 15.46
N ILE A 192 11.59 7.54 14.32
CA ILE A 192 10.89 7.88 13.10
C ILE A 192 10.05 6.65 12.73
N GLU A 193 8.73 6.81 12.75
CA GLU A 193 7.80 5.80 12.26
C GLU A 193 8.14 5.45 10.81
N VAL A 194 8.30 4.15 10.57
CA VAL A 194 8.43 3.58 9.24
C VAL A 194 7.02 3.11 8.89
N PRO A 195 6.37 3.70 7.87
CA PRO A 195 5.12 3.16 7.35
C PRO A 195 5.30 1.66 7.08
N ALA A 196 4.33 0.82 7.48
CA ALA A 196 4.32 -0.55 6.99
C ALA A 196 4.43 -0.55 5.46
N PRO A 197 5.07 -1.56 4.83
CA PRO A 197 5.11 -1.68 3.36
C PRO A 197 3.72 -1.54 2.73
N ASP A 198 2.71 -2.01 3.44
CA ASP A 198 1.30 -1.98 3.04
C ASP A 198 0.54 -0.77 3.61
N ASN A 199 1.22 0.27 4.09
CA ASN A 199 0.55 1.47 4.57
C ASN A 199 -0.17 2.14 3.38
N PRO A 200 -1.52 2.14 3.35
CA PRO A 200 -2.29 2.69 2.23
C PRO A 200 -2.14 4.22 2.09
N LEU A 201 -1.32 4.86 2.93
CA LEU A 201 -1.06 6.30 2.98
C LEU A 201 0.38 6.69 2.64
N ALA A 202 1.27 5.77 2.23
CA ALA A 202 2.61 6.13 1.76
C ALA A 202 2.52 6.93 0.45
N PRO A 203 3.15 8.12 0.34
CA PRO A 203 3.08 8.92 -0.87
C PRO A 203 3.84 8.21 -2.01
N LEU A 204 3.24 8.21 -3.20
CA LEU A 204 3.84 7.68 -4.41
C LEU A 204 5.17 8.40 -4.72
N GLN A 205 6.25 7.64 -4.82
CA GLN A 205 7.61 8.10 -5.11
C GLN A 205 8.07 7.56 -6.45
N LEU A 206 8.26 8.45 -7.42
CA LEU A 206 8.85 8.13 -8.72
C LEU A 206 10.36 8.42 -8.69
N THR A 207 11.15 7.41 -9.03
CA THR A 207 12.59 7.51 -9.29
C THR A 207 12.87 7.35 -10.78
N LEU A 208 13.80 8.15 -11.31
CA LEU A 208 14.23 8.07 -12.70
C LEU A 208 15.74 7.85 -12.77
N VAL A 209 16.17 6.84 -13.52
CA VAL A 209 17.57 6.54 -13.81
C VAL A 209 17.79 6.62 -15.32
N ARG A 210 18.85 7.31 -15.75
CA ARG A 210 19.17 7.41 -17.18
C ARG A 210 19.69 6.06 -17.70
N ASN A 211 19.12 5.58 -18.80
CA ASN A 211 19.48 4.35 -19.50
C ASN A 211 19.73 4.65 -21.00
N GLY A 212 20.97 5.02 -21.33
CA GLY A 212 21.32 5.48 -22.67
C GLY A 212 20.60 6.78 -23.06
N GLU A 213 19.83 6.74 -24.14
CA GLU A 213 18.96 7.83 -24.60
C GLU A 213 17.59 7.84 -23.88
N ASN A 214 17.27 6.75 -23.17
CA ASN A 214 15.99 6.53 -22.49
C ASN A 214 16.18 6.59 -20.96
N TYR A 215 15.12 6.25 -20.23
CA TYR A 215 15.06 6.27 -18.77
C TYR A 215 14.42 4.98 -18.23
N ASP A 216 14.94 4.49 -17.13
CA ASP A 216 14.30 3.47 -16.31
C ASP A 216 13.61 4.18 -15.15
N LEU A 217 12.31 3.93 -15.00
CA LEU A 217 11.44 4.53 -14.01
C LEU A 217 11.06 3.47 -12.99
N SER A 218 11.16 3.78 -11.70
CA SER A 218 10.67 2.91 -10.64
C SER A 218 9.83 3.69 -9.63
N TRP A 219 8.82 3.02 -9.07
CA TRP A 219 7.97 3.59 -8.03
C TRP A 219 7.49 2.53 -7.04
N ASN A 220 7.18 2.98 -5.83
CA ASN A 220 6.56 2.10 -4.83
C ASN A 220 5.18 1.65 -5.33
N SER A 221 4.93 0.36 -5.23
CA SER A 221 3.77 -0.34 -5.77
C SER A 221 2.93 -0.89 -4.63
N ARG A 222 1.61 -0.84 -4.78
CA ARG A 222 0.65 -1.32 -3.78
C ARG A 222 -0.26 -2.35 -4.42
N GLU A 223 -0.46 -3.46 -3.72
CA GLU A 223 -1.41 -4.48 -4.14
C GLU A 223 -2.80 -3.86 -4.31
N GLY A 224 -3.54 -4.31 -5.34
CA GLY A 224 -4.84 -3.73 -5.67
C GLY A 224 -4.79 -2.35 -6.33
N MET A 225 -3.62 -1.83 -6.72
CA MET A 225 -3.50 -0.57 -7.48
C MET A 225 -3.06 -0.80 -8.93
N ILE A 226 -3.42 0.15 -9.81
CA ILE A 226 -2.85 0.32 -11.15
C ILE A 226 -2.22 1.70 -11.30
N TYR A 227 -1.34 1.83 -12.29
CA TYR A 227 -0.53 3.02 -12.50
C TYR A 227 -0.54 3.48 -13.96
N ASP A 228 -0.74 4.78 -14.18
CA ASP A 228 -0.51 5.42 -15.48
C ASP A 228 0.77 6.26 -15.43
N LEU A 229 1.60 6.15 -16.47
CA LEU A 229 2.70 7.09 -16.69
C LEU A 229 2.17 8.28 -17.50
N LEU A 230 2.03 9.43 -16.86
CA LEU A 230 1.67 10.69 -17.51
C LEU A 230 2.92 11.48 -17.89
N SER A 231 2.85 12.29 -18.94
CA SER A 231 3.98 13.15 -19.32
C SER A 231 3.60 14.48 -19.94
N SER A 232 4.45 15.48 -19.77
CA SER A 232 4.32 16.82 -20.37
C SER A 232 5.68 17.39 -20.76
N SER A 233 5.72 18.25 -21.78
CA SER A 233 6.94 19.01 -22.14
C SER A 233 7.15 20.24 -21.25
N GLU A 234 6.14 20.66 -20.49
CA GLU A 234 6.15 21.88 -19.67
C GLU A 234 5.61 21.63 -18.25
N LEU A 235 6.13 22.40 -17.27
CA LEU A 235 5.69 22.34 -15.86
C LEU A 235 4.63 23.39 -15.50
N SER A 236 4.22 24.25 -16.44
CA SER A 236 3.27 25.33 -16.17
C SER A 236 1.84 24.83 -15.87
N GLU A 237 1.54 23.56 -16.15
CA GLU A 237 0.25 22.92 -15.90
C GLU A 237 0.29 22.08 -14.61
N LEU A 238 0.48 22.74 -13.46
CA LEU A 238 0.32 22.14 -12.14
C LEU A 238 -0.99 22.64 -11.50
N PRO A 239 -1.84 21.76 -10.94
CA PRO A 239 -1.63 20.31 -10.78
C PRO A 239 -1.79 19.53 -12.10
N PRO A 240 -1.18 18.33 -12.22
CA PRO A 240 -1.09 17.55 -13.46
C PRO A 240 -2.42 16.89 -13.88
N THR A 241 -3.59 17.43 -13.49
CA THR A 241 -4.91 16.85 -13.79
C THR A 241 -5.19 16.77 -15.29
N ASN A 242 -4.45 17.51 -16.12
CA ASN A 242 -4.64 17.61 -17.57
C ASN A 242 -3.51 16.95 -18.37
N TRP A 243 -2.55 16.28 -17.72
CA TRP A 243 -1.47 15.60 -18.42
C TRP A 243 -1.98 14.31 -19.04
N ASN A 244 -1.63 14.08 -20.31
CA ASN A 244 -1.97 12.86 -21.02
C ASN A 244 -1.02 11.71 -20.64
N VAL A 245 -1.50 10.48 -20.87
CA VAL A 245 -0.67 9.28 -20.82
C VAL A 245 0.51 9.46 -21.77
N HIS A 246 1.70 9.13 -21.29
CA HIS A 246 2.93 9.20 -22.07
C HIS A 246 2.80 8.33 -23.32
N LEU A 247 3.07 8.90 -24.49
CA LEU A 247 2.92 8.23 -25.78
C LEU A 247 1.56 7.50 -25.90
N GLU A 248 0.46 8.24 -25.70
CA GLU A 248 -0.92 7.75 -25.53
C GLU A 248 -1.38 6.61 -26.45
N ALA A 249 -0.84 6.51 -27.66
CA ALA A 249 -1.10 5.39 -28.58
C ALA A 249 -0.54 4.03 -28.12
N LEU A 250 0.34 4.02 -27.10
CA LEU A 250 0.96 2.83 -26.54
C LEU A 250 0.30 2.46 -25.22
N THR A 251 -0.25 1.25 -25.16
CA THR A 251 -0.97 0.74 -23.99
C THR A 251 -0.06 0.41 -22.80
N ILE A 252 1.24 0.21 -23.03
CA ILE A 252 2.22 -0.15 -21.99
C ILE A 252 2.41 0.91 -20.88
N TYR A 253 1.93 2.14 -21.11
CA TYR A 253 2.03 3.27 -20.17
C TYR A 253 0.73 3.56 -19.43
N ARG A 254 -0.30 2.74 -19.64
CA ARG A 254 -1.62 2.85 -19.04
C ARG A 254 -1.94 1.60 -18.24
N GLY A 255 -2.57 1.75 -17.08
CA GLY A 255 -3.10 0.64 -16.29
C GLY A 255 -2.04 -0.39 -15.92
N ILE A 256 -0.81 0.07 -15.65
CA ILE A 256 0.31 -0.79 -15.28
C ILE A 256 -0.03 -1.45 -13.94
N PRO A 257 -0.12 -2.79 -13.86
CA PRO A 257 -0.53 -3.46 -12.63
C PRO A 257 0.52 -3.30 -11.54
N ALA A 258 0.08 -3.40 -10.29
CA ALA A 258 0.98 -3.57 -9.17
C ALA A 258 1.93 -4.75 -9.41
N SER A 259 3.20 -4.55 -9.07
CA SER A 259 4.25 -5.55 -9.26
C SER A 259 4.15 -6.77 -8.35
N GLY A 260 3.39 -6.67 -7.25
CA GLY A 260 3.37 -7.65 -6.16
C GLY A 260 4.65 -7.71 -5.32
N THR A 261 5.68 -6.93 -5.67
CA THR A 261 6.99 -6.91 -4.98
C THR A 261 7.20 -5.64 -4.15
N GLY A 262 6.21 -4.76 -4.11
CA GLY A 262 6.29 -3.44 -3.49
C GLY A 262 6.98 -2.38 -4.36
N THR A 263 7.50 -2.71 -5.54
CA THR A 263 8.13 -1.74 -6.46
C THR A 263 7.90 -2.11 -7.93
N ASN A 264 7.25 -1.22 -8.68
CA ASN A 264 7.16 -1.32 -10.12
C ASN A 264 8.43 -0.79 -10.78
N LEU A 265 8.82 -1.40 -11.90
CA LEU A 265 9.92 -0.98 -12.75
C LEU A 265 9.46 -0.93 -14.21
N LEU A 266 9.70 0.20 -14.87
CA LEU A 266 9.41 0.43 -16.28
C LEU A 266 10.71 0.86 -16.96
N THR A 267 11.21 0.04 -17.89
CA THR A 267 12.53 0.26 -18.49
C THR A 267 12.44 0.85 -19.90
N GLY A 268 13.47 1.57 -20.31
CA GLY A 268 13.60 2.06 -21.68
C GLY A 268 12.56 3.10 -22.10
N VAL A 269 12.03 3.87 -21.15
CA VAL A 269 11.06 4.95 -21.42
C VAL A 269 11.72 6.08 -22.20
N PRO A 270 11.27 6.40 -23.42
CA PRO A 270 11.84 7.48 -24.21
C PRO A 270 11.39 8.86 -23.66
N PRO A 271 12.22 9.90 -23.77
CA PRO A 271 11.81 11.25 -23.36
C PRO A 271 10.80 11.90 -24.33
N ASP A 272 10.60 11.34 -25.53
CA ASP A 272 9.71 11.92 -26.56
C ASP A 272 10.06 13.40 -26.88
N GLY A 273 11.35 13.76 -26.94
CA GLY A 273 11.79 15.12 -27.26
C GLY A 273 12.93 15.64 -26.37
N PRO A 274 13.29 16.92 -26.52
CA PRO A 274 14.46 17.49 -25.84
C PRO A 274 14.25 17.69 -24.34
N ARG A 275 12.99 17.78 -23.89
CA ARG A 275 12.63 17.93 -22.48
C ARG A 275 11.27 17.30 -22.22
N ARG A 276 11.19 16.53 -21.14
CA ARG A 276 9.98 15.82 -20.72
C ARG A 276 9.94 15.70 -19.21
N PHE A 277 8.74 15.79 -18.67
CA PHE A 277 8.43 15.57 -17.27
C PHE A 277 7.49 14.38 -17.16
N PHE A 278 7.67 13.60 -16.10
CA PHE A 278 6.91 12.37 -15.86
C PHE A 278 6.24 12.44 -14.50
N VAL A 279 5.03 11.91 -14.44
CA VAL A 279 4.25 11.71 -13.21
C VAL A 279 3.66 10.31 -13.27
N ILE A 280 3.71 9.58 -12.15
CA ILE A 280 2.87 8.39 -12.01
C ILE A 280 1.56 8.83 -11.40
N ARG A 281 0.46 8.47 -12.05
CA ARG A 281 -0.87 8.53 -11.46
C ARG A 281 -1.23 7.14 -10.99
N GLU A 282 -1.48 7.02 -9.71
CA GLU A 282 -1.98 5.80 -9.10
C GLU A 282 -3.51 5.87 -9.03
N SER A 283 -4.16 4.73 -9.24
CA SER A 283 -5.60 4.55 -9.08
C SER A 283 -5.83 3.16 -8.55
N GLU A 284 -6.92 2.95 -7.81
CA GLU A 284 -7.34 1.60 -7.45
C GLU A 284 -7.39 0.78 -8.75
N ALA A 285 -6.78 -0.41 -8.73
CA ALA A 285 -7.06 -1.39 -9.74
C ALA A 285 -8.58 -1.50 -9.79
N PRO A 286 -9.18 -1.45 -10.99
CA PRO A 286 -10.59 -1.78 -11.13
C PRO A 286 -10.78 -3.08 -10.38
N GLN A 287 -11.49 -3.04 -9.26
CA GLN A 287 -11.80 -4.25 -8.54
C GLN A 287 -12.56 -5.10 -9.57
N PRO A 288 -12.09 -6.32 -9.88
CA PRO A 288 -12.96 -7.21 -10.63
C PRO A 288 -14.29 -7.29 -9.86
N LEU A 289 -15.41 -7.28 -10.60
CA LEU A 289 -16.76 -7.02 -10.11
C LEU A 289 -16.87 -7.29 -8.59
N PRO A 290 -16.88 -6.24 -7.73
CA PRO A 290 -16.92 -6.45 -6.29
C PRO A 290 -18.18 -7.25 -5.93
N LEU A 291 -18.15 -7.98 -4.82
CA LEU A 291 -19.26 -8.81 -4.38
C LEU A 291 -20.59 -8.05 -4.49
N GLU A 292 -21.42 -8.49 -5.43
CA GLU A 292 -22.77 -8.01 -5.64
C GLU A 292 -23.73 -9.06 -5.08
N ASN A 293 -24.39 -8.69 -3.99
CA ASN A 293 -25.34 -9.55 -3.27
C ASN A 293 -26.79 -9.05 -3.40
N PHE A 294 -27.04 -8.07 -4.26
CA PHE A 294 -28.36 -7.54 -4.62
C PHE A 294 -29.20 -6.97 -3.45
N ASP A 295 -28.60 -6.75 -2.28
CA ASP A 295 -29.26 -6.36 -1.03
C ASP A 295 -29.56 -4.86 -0.89
N ALA A 296 -29.42 -4.09 -1.97
CA ALA A 296 -29.74 -2.68 -1.95
C ALA A 296 -31.19 -2.46 -1.47
N MET A 297 -31.40 -1.44 -0.64
CA MET A 297 -32.71 -1.08 -0.11
C MET A 297 -33.10 0.35 -0.52
N PRO A 298 -34.17 0.53 -1.32
CA PRO A 298 -35.09 -0.49 -1.83
C PRO A 298 -34.45 -1.42 -2.89
N ALA A 299 -34.97 -2.64 -2.99
CA ALA A 299 -34.54 -3.62 -3.99
C ALA A 299 -34.62 -3.02 -5.40
N SER A 300 -33.49 -3.04 -6.10
CA SER A 300 -33.35 -2.45 -7.42
C SER A 300 -32.15 -3.07 -8.13
N LEU A 301 -32.15 -3.00 -9.46
CA LEU A 301 -31.01 -3.42 -10.26
C LEU A 301 -29.79 -2.55 -9.87
N PRO A 302 -28.63 -3.14 -9.53
CA PRO A 302 -27.47 -2.37 -9.11
C PRO A 302 -26.92 -1.52 -10.25
N ALA A 303 -26.19 -0.45 -9.90
CA ALA A 303 -25.67 0.48 -10.90
C ALA A 303 -24.76 -0.21 -11.92
N GLY A 304 -25.02 0.03 -13.21
CA GLY A 304 -24.24 -0.52 -14.32
C GLY A 304 -24.64 -1.93 -14.77
N TRP A 305 -25.45 -2.64 -13.97
CA TRP A 305 -26.10 -3.86 -14.45
C TRP A 305 -27.21 -3.51 -15.43
N THR A 306 -27.40 -4.35 -16.43
CA THR A 306 -28.43 -4.17 -17.46
C THR A 306 -29.18 -5.46 -17.72
N THR A 307 -30.42 -5.35 -18.19
CA THR A 307 -31.24 -6.50 -18.55
C THR A 307 -31.73 -6.39 -19.99
N SER A 308 -31.96 -7.53 -20.62
CA SER A 308 -32.68 -7.64 -21.89
C SER A 308 -33.64 -8.82 -21.83
N ASP A 309 -34.73 -8.74 -22.58
CA ASP A 309 -35.74 -9.78 -22.65
C ASP A 309 -36.43 -9.83 -24.03
N SER A 310 -37.07 -10.96 -24.34
CA SER A 310 -37.83 -11.18 -25.57
C SER A 310 -39.21 -10.51 -25.59
N GLY A 311 -39.59 -9.78 -24.52
CA GLY A 311 -40.90 -9.15 -24.39
C GLY A 311 -42.06 -10.11 -24.11
N ASN A 312 -41.78 -11.37 -23.78
CA ASN A 312 -42.80 -12.38 -23.46
C ASN A 312 -43.39 -12.22 -22.04
N GLY A 313 -42.74 -11.42 -21.19
CA GLY A 313 -43.15 -11.16 -19.80
C GLY A 313 -42.23 -11.77 -18.73
N THR A 314 -41.20 -12.53 -19.13
CA THR A 314 -40.12 -12.92 -18.21
C THR A 314 -38.97 -11.92 -18.29
N ALA A 315 -38.60 -11.36 -17.15
CA ALA A 315 -37.48 -10.43 -17.03
C ALA A 315 -36.65 -10.71 -15.78
N TRP A 316 -35.37 -10.37 -15.85
CA TRP A 316 -34.51 -10.34 -14.67
C TRP A 316 -34.94 -9.22 -13.71
N GLN A 317 -35.16 -9.57 -12.45
CA GLN A 317 -35.67 -8.69 -11.40
C GLN A 317 -34.86 -8.91 -10.13
N VAL A 318 -34.72 -7.86 -9.32
CA VAL A 318 -34.06 -7.91 -8.02
C VAL A 318 -35.08 -7.78 -6.90
N GLY A 319 -35.01 -8.66 -5.91
CA GLY A 319 -35.87 -8.61 -4.72
C GLY A 319 -35.79 -9.87 -3.88
N MET A 320 -36.66 -9.94 -2.86
CA MET A 320 -36.82 -11.12 -2.04
C MET A 320 -37.52 -12.23 -2.85
N PRO A 321 -36.95 -13.44 -2.95
CA PRO A 321 -37.62 -14.58 -3.58
C PRO A 321 -39.02 -14.80 -2.98
N ALA A 322 -40.04 -14.87 -3.83
CA ALA A 322 -41.43 -14.95 -3.39
C ALA A 322 -42.35 -15.78 -4.29
N GLY A 323 -41.81 -16.44 -5.32
CA GLY A 323 -42.56 -17.36 -6.18
C GLY A 323 -42.83 -18.72 -5.53
N ASP A 324 -43.85 -19.44 -5.99
CA ASP A 324 -44.21 -20.75 -5.44
C ASP A 324 -43.11 -21.81 -5.66
N ASN A 325 -42.34 -21.70 -6.75
CA ASN A 325 -41.20 -22.56 -7.10
C ASN A 325 -39.84 -21.86 -6.88
N SER A 326 -39.82 -20.81 -6.05
CA SER A 326 -38.61 -20.04 -5.74
C SER A 326 -37.87 -20.62 -4.52
N PRO A 327 -36.58 -20.30 -4.32
CA PRO A 327 -35.92 -20.61 -3.06
C PRO A 327 -36.61 -19.87 -1.90
N PHE A 328 -36.65 -20.48 -0.71
CA PHE A 328 -37.32 -19.89 0.46
C PHE A 328 -36.74 -18.54 0.91
N THR A 329 -35.45 -18.31 0.65
CA THR A 329 -34.72 -17.07 0.93
C THR A 329 -33.66 -16.84 -0.14
N ALA A 330 -33.16 -15.61 -0.24
CA ALA A 330 -31.91 -15.32 -0.94
C ALA A 330 -30.73 -16.13 -0.35
N ALA A 331 -29.62 -16.21 -1.08
CA ALA A 331 -28.45 -17.00 -0.66
C ALA A 331 -27.69 -16.29 0.46
N SER A 332 -27.60 -14.96 0.38
CA SER A 332 -27.26 -14.06 1.48
C SER A 332 -28.34 -13.00 1.68
N GLY A 333 -28.30 -12.34 2.82
CA GLY A 333 -29.15 -11.18 3.09
C GLY A 333 -30.65 -11.39 2.87
N GLN A 334 -31.27 -10.47 2.15
CA GLN A 334 -32.71 -10.40 1.92
C GLN A 334 -33.10 -10.55 0.44
N ASN A 335 -32.29 -10.06 -0.49
CA ASN A 335 -32.63 -9.98 -1.91
C ASN A 335 -31.68 -10.83 -2.76
N SER A 336 -32.15 -11.22 -3.96
CA SER A 336 -31.35 -11.85 -5.00
C SER A 336 -31.82 -11.37 -6.38
N ALA A 337 -31.13 -11.74 -7.45
CA ALA A 337 -31.59 -11.50 -8.82
C ALA A 337 -32.16 -12.78 -9.43
N ALA A 338 -33.30 -12.68 -10.13
CA ALA A 338 -33.90 -13.85 -10.78
C ALA A 338 -34.78 -13.52 -11.98
N THR A 339 -35.02 -14.51 -12.82
CA THR A 339 -36.05 -14.47 -13.86
C THR A 339 -37.44 -14.52 -13.22
N ASN A 340 -38.12 -13.38 -13.12
CA ASN A 340 -39.39 -13.20 -12.39
C ASN A 340 -39.28 -13.52 -10.87
N ILE A 341 -38.63 -12.67 -10.09
CA ILE A 341 -38.34 -12.90 -8.65
C ILE A 341 -39.53 -13.37 -7.78
N ALA A 342 -40.76 -12.99 -8.15
CA ALA A 342 -42.00 -13.30 -7.43
C ALA A 342 -42.94 -14.29 -8.15
N GLY A 343 -42.46 -15.03 -9.16
CA GLY A 343 -43.28 -15.99 -9.89
C GLY A 343 -42.46 -16.87 -10.84
N ASP A 344 -43.16 -17.68 -11.62
CA ASP A 344 -42.51 -18.57 -12.60
C ASP A 344 -42.08 -17.80 -13.86
N TYR A 345 -41.15 -18.37 -14.63
CA TYR A 345 -40.86 -17.90 -15.98
C TYR A 345 -42.03 -18.21 -16.95
N LEU A 346 -41.92 -17.76 -18.19
CA LEU A 346 -42.93 -17.97 -19.24
C LEU A 346 -42.33 -18.69 -20.44
N ASP A 347 -43.16 -19.29 -21.27
CA ASP A 347 -42.75 -19.88 -22.55
C ASP A 347 -42.04 -18.86 -23.45
N ASN A 348 -41.14 -19.34 -24.31
CA ASN A 348 -40.39 -18.56 -25.29
C ASN A 348 -39.58 -17.43 -24.62
N THR A 349 -39.08 -17.69 -23.41
CA THR A 349 -38.21 -16.75 -22.72
C THR A 349 -36.87 -16.72 -23.42
N ASP A 350 -36.35 -15.51 -23.56
CA ASP A 350 -34.94 -15.24 -23.81
C ASP A 350 -34.62 -13.96 -23.05
N ALA A 351 -34.02 -14.11 -21.87
CA ALA A 351 -33.77 -13.01 -20.96
C ALA A 351 -32.34 -13.07 -20.42
N ALA A 352 -31.66 -11.93 -20.41
CA ALA A 352 -30.29 -11.80 -19.94
C ALA A 352 -30.14 -10.70 -18.89
N LEU A 353 -29.28 -10.94 -17.91
CA LEU A 353 -28.76 -9.99 -16.95
C LEU A 353 -27.25 -9.87 -17.17
N ILE A 354 -26.77 -8.66 -17.41
CA ILE A 354 -25.39 -8.39 -17.78
C ILE A 354 -24.76 -7.48 -16.72
N SER A 355 -23.58 -7.87 -16.23
CA SER A 355 -22.82 -7.08 -15.27
C SER A 355 -22.29 -5.76 -15.86
N PRO A 356 -21.86 -4.81 -15.02
CA PRO A 356 -20.98 -3.73 -15.45
C PRO A 356 -19.69 -4.26 -16.11
N GLU A 357 -18.99 -3.38 -16.81
CA GLU A 357 -17.65 -3.69 -17.34
C GLU A 357 -16.66 -3.95 -16.19
N VAL A 358 -15.86 -4.98 -16.39
CA VAL A 358 -14.80 -5.40 -15.47
C VAL A 358 -13.48 -5.37 -16.23
N THR A 359 -12.54 -4.53 -15.79
CA THR A 359 -11.20 -4.53 -16.38
C THR A 359 -10.34 -5.60 -15.72
N ILE A 360 -9.79 -6.52 -16.51
CA ILE A 360 -8.80 -7.49 -16.05
C ILE A 360 -7.40 -6.96 -16.38
N PRO A 361 -6.48 -6.80 -15.41
CA PRO A 361 -5.15 -6.31 -15.70
C PRO A 361 -4.37 -7.20 -16.68
N PRO A 362 -3.45 -6.65 -17.47
CA PRO A 362 -2.59 -7.43 -18.36
C PRO A 362 -1.84 -8.52 -17.60
N GLY A 363 -1.95 -9.77 -18.09
CA GLY A 363 -1.25 -10.92 -17.51
C GLY A 363 -1.83 -11.48 -16.20
N ALA A 364 -2.98 -10.97 -15.74
CA ALA A 364 -3.66 -11.48 -14.55
C ALA A 364 -4.69 -12.56 -14.92
N ASP A 365 -4.70 -13.66 -14.16
CA ASP A 365 -5.83 -14.59 -14.12
C ASP A 365 -6.99 -13.95 -13.33
N ALA A 366 -8.20 -14.46 -13.49
CA ALA A 366 -9.35 -14.09 -12.69
C ALA A 366 -10.26 -15.29 -12.39
N LEU A 367 -11.17 -15.13 -11.43
CA LEU A 367 -12.15 -16.13 -11.04
C LEU A 367 -13.53 -15.48 -10.92
N LEU A 368 -14.48 -15.92 -11.73
CA LEU A 368 -15.90 -15.65 -11.50
C LEU A 368 -16.39 -16.61 -10.41
N SER A 369 -17.06 -16.09 -9.38
CA SER A 369 -17.76 -16.85 -8.35
C SER A 369 -19.16 -16.29 -8.15
N PHE A 370 -20.15 -17.15 -7.97
CA PHE A 370 -21.53 -16.76 -7.66
C PHE A 370 -22.28 -17.91 -7.01
N ARG A 371 -23.42 -17.62 -6.40
CA ARG A 371 -24.38 -18.63 -5.93
C ARG A 371 -25.56 -18.69 -6.87
N GLN A 372 -26.07 -19.89 -7.12
CA GLN A 372 -27.25 -20.08 -7.95
C GLN A 372 -28.31 -20.97 -7.30
N PHE A 373 -29.55 -20.77 -7.73
CA PHE A 373 -30.64 -21.73 -7.59
C PHE A 373 -31.34 -21.84 -8.95
N ILE A 374 -31.69 -23.05 -9.36
CA ILE A 374 -32.35 -23.28 -10.64
C ILE A 374 -33.51 -24.27 -10.50
N ASP A 375 -34.65 -23.92 -11.09
CA ASP A 375 -35.83 -24.79 -11.22
C ASP A 375 -36.44 -24.64 -12.61
N THR A 376 -36.30 -25.65 -13.46
CA THR A 376 -36.60 -25.60 -14.91
C THR A 376 -37.29 -26.86 -15.40
N ASP A 377 -37.92 -26.80 -16.58
CA ASP A 377 -38.44 -27.98 -17.24
C ASP A 377 -37.30 -28.83 -17.82
N LEU A 378 -37.16 -30.05 -17.30
CA LEU A 378 -36.11 -31.01 -17.65
C LEU A 378 -36.48 -31.85 -18.88
N ALA A 379 -37.06 -31.22 -19.91
CA ALA A 379 -37.49 -31.90 -21.12
C ALA A 379 -36.32 -32.63 -21.81
N ALA A 380 -36.53 -33.90 -22.18
CA ALA A 380 -35.48 -34.71 -22.82
C ALA A 380 -35.03 -34.18 -24.21
N THR A 381 -35.84 -33.31 -24.81
CA THR A 381 -35.56 -32.61 -26.06
C THR A 381 -36.02 -31.17 -25.89
N ASP A 382 -35.11 -30.21 -26.11
CA ASP A 382 -35.37 -28.77 -25.97
C ASP A 382 -35.68 -28.33 -24.52
N PRO A 383 -34.78 -28.62 -23.54
CA PRO A 383 -34.99 -28.20 -22.15
C PRO A 383 -34.88 -26.70 -21.98
N ASP A 384 -35.44 -26.23 -20.86
CA ASP A 384 -35.27 -24.85 -20.43
C ASP A 384 -33.96 -24.69 -19.67
N ILE A 385 -33.11 -23.77 -20.14
CA ILE A 385 -31.71 -23.71 -19.73
C ILE A 385 -31.26 -22.31 -19.36
N GLY A 386 -30.48 -22.24 -18.28
CA GLY A 386 -29.60 -21.15 -17.95
C GLY A 386 -28.22 -21.31 -18.60
N SER A 387 -27.52 -20.20 -18.76
CA SER A 387 -26.12 -20.14 -19.15
C SER A 387 -25.44 -18.91 -18.56
N VAL A 388 -24.14 -19.03 -18.33
CA VAL A 388 -23.27 -17.92 -17.92
C VAL A 388 -22.16 -17.78 -18.95
N ARG A 389 -21.97 -16.58 -19.49
CA ARG A 389 -20.98 -16.30 -20.55
C ARG A 389 -20.14 -15.09 -20.21
N ILE A 390 -18.86 -15.14 -20.59
CA ILE A 390 -17.97 -13.99 -20.50
C ILE A 390 -17.96 -13.27 -21.85
N LEU A 391 -18.30 -11.99 -21.83
CA LEU A 391 -18.39 -11.14 -23.01
C LEU A 391 -17.17 -10.22 -23.10
N ASP A 392 -16.64 -10.02 -24.30
CA ASP A 392 -15.59 -9.05 -24.59
C ASP A 392 -16.24 -7.67 -24.80
N ALA A 393 -16.17 -6.83 -23.77
CA ALA A 393 -16.83 -5.51 -23.76
C ALA A 393 -16.25 -4.57 -24.83
N GLU A 394 -15.01 -4.81 -25.24
CA GLU A 394 -14.29 -4.00 -26.23
C GLU A 394 -14.60 -4.45 -27.67
N ASN A 395 -15.31 -5.57 -27.83
CA ASN A 395 -15.67 -6.17 -29.10
C ASN A 395 -17.18 -6.45 -29.16
N ASP A 396 -17.99 -5.40 -28.97
CA ASP A 396 -19.46 -5.40 -29.10
C ASP A 396 -20.13 -6.54 -28.32
N ASP A 397 -19.66 -6.82 -27.10
CA ASP A 397 -20.19 -7.88 -26.22
C ASP A 397 -20.17 -9.28 -26.85
N THR A 398 -19.21 -9.53 -27.75
CA THR A 398 -19.02 -10.86 -28.33
C THR A 398 -18.57 -11.85 -27.25
N PRO A 399 -19.20 -13.04 -27.11
CA PRO A 399 -18.77 -14.06 -26.17
C PRO A 399 -17.33 -14.53 -26.43
N ILE A 400 -16.53 -14.63 -25.36
CA ILE A 400 -15.18 -15.18 -25.42
C ILE A 400 -15.28 -16.70 -25.46
N ALA A 401 -14.80 -17.30 -26.54
CA ALA A 401 -14.93 -18.73 -26.79
C ALA A 401 -14.28 -19.56 -25.66
N GLY A 402 -15.03 -20.53 -25.13
CA GLY A 402 -14.55 -21.44 -24.08
C GLY A 402 -14.66 -20.89 -22.66
N LEU A 403 -15.13 -19.66 -22.45
CA LEU A 403 -15.40 -19.08 -21.13
C LEU A 403 -16.92 -19.01 -20.89
N GLU A 404 -17.51 -20.17 -20.62
CA GLU A 404 -18.94 -20.31 -20.35
C GLU A 404 -19.27 -21.47 -19.40
N ILE A 405 -20.39 -21.33 -18.69
CA ILE A 405 -21.11 -22.41 -18.02
C ILE A 405 -22.42 -22.57 -18.78
N SER A 406 -22.65 -23.70 -19.44
CA SER A 406 -23.81 -23.92 -20.31
C SER A 406 -24.66 -25.09 -19.85
N GLY A 407 -25.93 -25.10 -20.26
CA GLY A 407 -26.85 -26.20 -19.95
C GLY A 407 -27.19 -26.28 -18.47
N ILE A 408 -27.35 -25.12 -17.82
CA ILE A 408 -27.73 -25.07 -16.41
C ILE A 408 -29.24 -25.34 -16.36
N GLU A 409 -29.62 -26.53 -15.92
CA GLU A 409 -31.00 -26.98 -15.78
C GLU A 409 -31.12 -27.77 -14.47
N GLY A 410 -32.31 -27.83 -13.89
CA GLY A 410 -32.47 -28.60 -12.66
C GLY A 410 -33.76 -28.32 -11.91
N ASN A 411 -33.92 -29.02 -10.80
CA ASN A 411 -34.95 -28.78 -9.78
C ASN A 411 -34.26 -28.69 -8.41
N ALA A 412 -33.47 -27.62 -8.22
CA ALA A 412 -32.55 -27.50 -7.09
C ALA A 412 -33.29 -27.54 -5.75
N ALA A 413 -32.72 -28.25 -4.77
CA ALA A 413 -33.25 -28.27 -3.40
C ALA A 413 -32.84 -27.03 -2.58
N GLY A 414 -31.91 -26.24 -3.10
CA GLY A 414 -31.32 -25.07 -2.44
C GLY A 414 -30.19 -24.49 -3.27
N TRP A 415 -29.56 -23.42 -2.75
CA TRP A 415 -28.48 -22.71 -3.43
C TRP A 415 -27.20 -23.56 -3.56
N THR A 416 -26.51 -23.44 -4.70
CA THR A 416 -25.18 -24.03 -4.95
C THR A 416 -24.15 -22.94 -5.25
N ASP A 417 -22.89 -23.20 -4.88
CA ASP A 417 -21.76 -22.33 -5.23
C ASP A 417 -21.20 -22.74 -6.60
N GLU A 418 -21.04 -21.77 -7.49
CA GLU A 418 -20.52 -21.96 -8.83
C GLU A 418 -19.29 -21.08 -9.06
N SER A 419 -18.39 -21.56 -9.93
CA SER A 419 -17.21 -20.78 -10.31
C SER A 419 -16.73 -21.09 -11.72
N LEU A 420 -16.09 -20.10 -12.35
CA LEU A 420 -15.47 -20.23 -13.66
C LEU A 420 -14.09 -19.55 -13.62
N SER A 421 -13.04 -20.33 -13.86
CA SER A 421 -11.69 -19.79 -14.01
C SER A 421 -11.57 -19.00 -15.31
N LEU A 422 -10.96 -17.83 -15.24
CA LEU A 422 -10.75 -16.90 -16.35
C LEU A 422 -9.23 -16.74 -16.57
N PRO A 423 -8.62 -17.54 -17.47
CA PRO A 423 -7.18 -17.53 -17.65
C PRO A 423 -6.67 -16.21 -18.23
N ALA A 424 -5.50 -15.76 -17.76
CA ALA A 424 -4.84 -14.55 -18.22
C ALA A 424 -4.60 -14.51 -19.73
N SER A 425 -4.44 -15.68 -20.37
CA SER A 425 -4.28 -15.80 -21.83
C SER A 425 -5.50 -15.35 -22.62
N GLU A 426 -6.70 -15.42 -22.02
CA GLU A 426 -7.97 -15.10 -22.67
C GLU A 426 -8.49 -13.72 -22.26
N VAL A 427 -8.37 -13.36 -20.98
CA VAL A 427 -8.97 -12.13 -20.41
C VAL A 427 -7.97 -11.06 -19.99
N GLY A 428 -6.68 -11.39 -19.87
CA GLY A 428 -5.67 -10.45 -19.37
C GLY A 428 -5.54 -9.20 -20.24
N GLY A 429 -5.78 -8.04 -19.65
CA GLY A 429 -5.73 -6.74 -20.32
C GLY A 429 -7.00 -6.34 -21.06
N LYS A 430 -8.09 -7.11 -20.93
CA LYS A 430 -9.39 -6.82 -21.55
C LYS A 430 -10.37 -6.17 -20.57
N GLN A 431 -11.40 -5.54 -21.13
CA GLN A 431 -12.64 -5.28 -20.40
C GLN A 431 -13.66 -6.38 -20.72
N ILE A 432 -14.20 -7.02 -19.68
CA ILE A 432 -15.18 -8.11 -19.81
C ILE A 432 -16.52 -7.73 -19.18
N ARG A 433 -17.58 -8.44 -19.54
CA ARG A 433 -18.85 -8.48 -18.80
C ARG A 433 -19.23 -9.92 -18.52
N VAL A 434 -19.99 -10.16 -17.45
CA VAL A 434 -20.60 -11.46 -17.14
C VAL A 434 -22.06 -11.38 -17.55
N GLU A 435 -22.51 -12.31 -18.39
CA GLU A 435 -23.91 -12.44 -18.76
C GLU A 435 -24.50 -13.71 -18.15
N PHE A 436 -25.61 -13.55 -17.45
CA PHE A 436 -26.49 -14.62 -16.99
C PHE A 436 -27.71 -14.63 -17.90
N ARG A 437 -27.87 -15.68 -18.71
CA ARG A 437 -28.95 -15.79 -19.69
C ARG A 437 -29.81 -17.01 -19.42
N PHE A 438 -31.11 -16.84 -19.57
CA PHE A 438 -32.10 -17.90 -19.42
C PHE A 438 -32.97 -17.98 -20.68
N THR A 439 -33.19 -19.19 -21.18
CA THR A 439 -34.05 -19.45 -22.33
C THR A 439 -35.02 -20.58 -22.05
N SER A 440 -36.27 -20.44 -22.51
CA SER A 440 -37.27 -21.50 -22.43
C SER A 440 -37.92 -21.81 -23.78
N ASN A 441 -38.39 -23.05 -23.90
CA ASN A 441 -39.12 -23.57 -25.04
C ASN A 441 -40.59 -23.07 -25.04
N ALA A 442 -41.45 -23.65 -25.89
CA ALA A 442 -42.84 -23.23 -26.08
C ALA A 442 -43.89 -24.26 -25.63
N ASP A 443 -43.56 -25.15 -24.70
CA ASP A 443 -44.41 -26.30 -24.37
C ASP A 443 -45.41 -26.09 -23.22
N GLY A 444 -45.31 -24.96 -22.51
CA GLY A 444 -46.21 -24.56 -21.43
C GLY A 444 -45.77 -24.98 -20.03
N ASN A 445 -44.65 -25.70 -19.89
CA ASN A 445 -44.12 -26.11 -18.59
C ASN A 445 -43.19 -25.03 -18.04
N VAL A 446 -43.63 -24.36 -16.97
CA VAL A 446 -42.89 -23.25 -16.37
C VAL A 446 -42.67 -23.47 -14.88
N TRP A 447 -41.54 -22.96 -14.38
CA TRP A 447 -41.05 -23.17 -13.02
C TRP A 447 -40.35 -21.90 -12.50
N GLY A 448 -39.65 -21.99 -11.36
CA GLY A 448 -39.02 -20.82 -10.73
C GLY A 448 -37.95 -20.14 -11.60
N GLY A 449 -37.32 -20.87 -12.50
CA GLY A 449 -36.31 -20.34 -13.42
C GLY A 449 -34.94 -20.22 -12.77
N PHE A 450 -34.23 -19.15 -13.09
CA PHE A 450 -32.82 -18.97 -12.72
C PHE A 450 -32.66 -17.83 -11.72
N TYR A 451 -32.07 -18.14 -10.57
CA TYR A 451 -31.74 -17.22 -9.50
C TYR A 451 -30.22 -17.16 -9.31
N ILE A 452 -29.69 -15.96 -9.10
CA ILE A 452 -28.28 -15.72 -8.78
C ILE A 452 -28.14 -14.77 -7.59
N ASP A 453 -27.06 -14.95 -6.85
CA ASP A 453 -26.68 -14.13 -5.72
C ASP A 453 -25.15 -14.15 -5.52
N ASP A 454 -24.63 -13.20 -4.75
CA ASP A 454 -23.21 -13.10 -4.37
C ASP A 454 -22.23 -13.21 -5.56
N VAL A 455 -22.51 -12.47 -6.63
CA VAL A 455 -21.70 -12.49 -7.84
C VAL A 455 -20.42 -11.67 -7.59
N SER A 456 -19.28 -12.26 -7.88
CA SER A 456 -18.00 -11.57 -7.86
C SER A 456 -17.08 -12.06 -8.95
N VAL A 457 -16.21 -11.18 -9.43
CA VAL A 457 -15.01 -11.58 -10.16
C VAL A 457 -13.86 -11.20 -9.25
N THR A 458 -12.89 -12.08 -9.02
CA THR A 458 -11.70 -11.79 -8.21
C THR A 458 -10.43 -12.06 -9.00
N LEU A 459 -9.34 -11.36 -8.66
CA LEU A 459 -8.00 -11.76 -9.10
C LEU A 459 -7.43 -12.72 -8.03
N PRO A 460 -6.74 -13.80 -8.42
CA PRO A 460 -6.16 -14.75 -7.49
C PRO A 460 -4.93 -14.24 -6.75
#